data_AF-A0A1G4VVD8-F1
#
_entry.id   AF-A0A1G4VVD8-F1
#
_cell.length_a   1.000
_cell.length_b   1.000
_cell.length_c   1.000
_cell.angle_alpha   90.00
_cell.angle_beta   90.00
_cell.angle_gamma   90.00
#
_symmetry.space_group_name_H-M   'P 1'
#
loop_
_entity.id
_entity.type
_entity.pdbx_description
1 polymer ?
#
loop_
_entity_poly.entity_id
_entity_poly.type
_entity_poly.pdbx_seq_one_letter_code
_entity_poly.pdbx_strand_id
1 'polypeptide(L)'
;MKKILLLIVLFVFTSANVFANEDIETFNLAVKLKKEANYQEAVKLFIKTLKVQEDDVEVARKICFEIADCFAKDGNEKSAVKFLKVAIRNYGATQEDVQNNQILNKDFTATAWSSIQMDYDNLRRVYTLKIGNEVRKEYAALSR
;
A
#
# COMPACT_ATOMS: atom_id res chain seq x y z
N MET A 1 27.31 -10.18 -31.28
CA MET A 1 26.13 -9.43 -30.78
C MET A 1 25.23 -10.27 -29.86
N LYS A 2 24.80 -11.49 -30.25
CA LYS A 2 23.92 -12.35 -29.41
C LYS A 2 24.47 -12.65 -27.99
N LYS A 3 25.78 -12.88 -27.84
CA LYS A 3 26.43 -13.15 -26.54
C LYS A 3 26.45 -11.93 -25.59
N ILE A 4 26.59 -10.73 -26.15
CA ILE A 4 26.56 -9.47 -25.37
C ILE A 4 25.12 -9.16 -24.95
N LEU A 5 24.15 -9.38 -25.84
CA LEU A 5 22.73 -9.26 -25.51
C LEU A 5 22.33 -10.19 -24.35
N LEU A 6 22.83 -11.43 -24.35
CA LEU A 6 22.54 -12.42 -23.31
C LEU A 6 23.13 -12.02 -21.94
N LEU A 7 24.32 -11.41 -21.93
CA LEU A 7 24.93 -10.87 -20.72
C LEU A 7 24.17 -9.65 -20.17
N ILE A 8 23.68 -8.77 -21.05
CA ILE A 8 22.86 -7.62 -20.65
C ILE A 8 21.53 -8.10 -20.07
N VAL A 9 20.87 -9.08 -20.70
CA VAL A 9 19.61 -9.67 -20.19
C VAL A 9 19.82 -10.34 -18.84
N LEU A 10 20.91 -11.10 -18.65
CA LEU A 10 21.23 -11.72 -17.36
C LEU A 10 21.51 -10.68 -16.27
N PHE A 11 22.23 -9.59 -16.59
CA PHE A 11 22.52 -8.51 -15.64
C PHE A 11 21.27 -7.71 -15.23
N VAL A 12 20.35 -7.46 -16.18
CA VAL A 12 19.06 -6.83 -15.89
C VAL A 12 18.19 -7.77 -15.04
N PHE A 13 18.22 -9.07 -15.30
CA PHE A 13 17.46 -10.05 -14.53
C PHE A 13 18.00 -10.17 -13.09
N THR A 14 19.32 -10.21 -12.87
CA THR A 14 19.88 -10.30 -11.51
C THR A 14 19.64 -9.03 -10.71
N SER A 15 19.78 -7.84 -11.32
CA SER A 15 19.53 -6.58 -10.64
C SER A 15 18.06 -6.41 -10.23
N ALA A 16 17.10 -6.77 -11.09
CA ALA A 16 15.67 -6.75 -10.74
C ALA A 16 15.34 -7.66 -9.54
N ASN A 17 15.95 -8.84 -9.46
CA ASN A 17 15.73 -9.76 -8.34
C ASN A 17 16.31 -9.25 -7.02
N VAL A 18 17.42 -8.50 -7.04
CA VAL A 18 18.02 -7.92 -5.82
C VAL A 18 17.12 -6.84 -5.22
N PHE A 19 16.53 -5.95 -6.04
CA PHE A 19 15.62 -4.91 -5.54
C PHE A 19 14.33 -5.49 -4.97
N ALA A 20 13.73 -6.50 -5.63
CA ALA A 20 12.55 -7.17 -5.11
C ALA A 20 12.81 -7.86 -3.75
N ASN A 21 14.02 -8.40 -3.54
CA ASN A 21 14.37 -9.07 -2.29
C ASN A 21 14.52 -8.08 -1.11
N GLU A 22 15.10 -6.89 -1.35
CA GLU A 22 15.29 -5.87 -0.30
C GLU A 22 13.94 -5.36 0.26
N ASP A 23 12.94 -5.20 -0.61
CA ASP A 23 11.61 -4.75 -0.19
C ASP A 23 10.90 -5.77 0.69
N ILE A 24 11.00 -7.06 0.32
CA ILE A 24 10.42 -8.17 1.08
C ILE A 24 11.10 -8.29 2.45
N GLU A 25 12.42 -8.17 2.51
CA GLU A 25 13.16 -8.16 3.77
C GLU A 25 12.75 -6.98 4.66
N THR A 26 12.63 -5.78 4.08
CA THR A 26 12.19 -4.57 4.78
C THR A 26 10.77 -4.75 5.35
N PHE A 27 9.84 -5.29 4.57
CA PHE A 27 8.47 -5.57 4.99
C PHE A 27 8.43 -6.60 6.13
N ASN A 28 9.18 -7.69 6.01
CA ASN A 28 9.22 -8.74 7.02
C ASN A 28 9.80 -8.23 8.35
N LEU A 29 10.81 -7.36 8.29
CA LEU A 29 11.34 -6.69 9.48
C LEU A 29 10.29 -5.78 10.14
N ALA A 30 9.52 -5.03 9.35
CA ALA A 30 8.42 -4.21 9.85
C ALA A 30 7.35 -5.07 10.58
N VAL A 31 6.98 -6.21 9.99
CA VAL A 31 6.05 -7.18 10.60
C VAL A 31 6.61 -7.73 11.92
N LYS A 32 7.91 -8.03 11.98
CA LYS A 32 8.57 -8.49 13.21
C LYS A 32 8.50 -7.41 14.31
N LEU A 33 8.90 -6.18 13.99
CA LEU A 33 8.84 -5.05 14.93
C LEU A 33 7.42 -4.78 15.42
N LYS A 34 6.41 -4.88 14.54
CA LYS A 34 5.00 -4.80 14.90
C LYS A 34 4.61 -5.86 15.92
N LYS A 35 5.05 -7.12 15.75
CA LYS A 35 4.82 -8.21 16.71
C LYS A 35 5.49 -7.98 18.06
N GLU A 36 6.64 -7.30 18.05
CA GLU A 36 7.39 -6.86 19.24
C GLU A 36 6.84 -5.57 19.87
N ALA A 37 5.68 -5.08 19.39
CA ALA A 37 5.04 -3.83 19.79
C ALA A 37 5.89 -2.56 19.56
N ASN A 38 6.93 -2.64 18.73
CA ASN A 38 7.71 -1.50 18.29
C ASN A 38 7.02 -0.82 17.08
N TYR A 39 5.84 -0.26 17.32
CA TYR A 39 4.95 0.24 16.27
C TYR A 39 5.54 1.40 15.48
N GLN A 40 6.26 2.31 16.14
CA GLN A 40 6.83 3.48 15.47
C GLN A 40 7.90 3.10 14.45
N GLU A 41 8.78 2.16 14.80
CA GLU A 41 9.82 1.70 13.87
C GLU A 41 9.22 0.82 12.77
N ALA A 42 8.23 -0.03 13.10
CA ALA A 42 7.47 -0.79 12.10
C ALA A 42 6.83 0.13 11.05
N VAL A 43 6.20 1.23 11.48
CA VAL A 43 5.59 2.21 10.56
C VAL A 43 6.62 2.83 9.62
N LYS A 44 7.82 3.19 10.10
CA LYS A 44 8.88 3.74 9.23
C LYS A 44 9.24 2.78 8.10
N LEU A 45 9.41 1.50 8.44
CA LEU A 45 9.76 0.47 7.45
C LEU A 45 8.60 0.18 6.51
N PHE A 46 7.36 0.09 6.99
CA PHE A 46 6.20 -0.05 6.12
C PHE A 46 6.05 1.15 5.17
N ILE A 47 6.32 2.37 5.60
CA ILE A 47 6.32 3.54 4.72
C ILE A 47 7.45 3.45 3.68
N LYS A 48 8.63 2.92 4.03
CA LYS A 48 9.70 2.65 3.06
C LYS A 48 9.20 1.65 2.00
N THR A 49 8.62 0.53 2.41
CA THR A 49 8.06 -0.47 1.49
C THR A 49 6.94 0.11 0.62
N LEU A 50 6.03 0.90 1.19
CA LEU A 50 4.92 1.51 0.44
C LEU A 50 5.41 2.39 -0.72
N LYS A 51 6.51 3.12 -0.53
CA LYS A 51 7.07 3.99 -1.58
C LYS A 51 7.62 3.21 -2.76
N VAL A 52 8.15 2.01 -2.52
CA VAL A 52 8.70 1.18 -3.60
C VAL A 52 7.60 0.40 -4.30
N GLN A 53 6.58 -0.01 -3.55
CA GLN A 53 5.46 -0.83 -4.01
C GLN A 53 4.21 -0.01 -4.36
N GLU A 54 4.35 1.30 -4.63
CA GLU A 54 3.19 2.19 -4.79
C GLU A 54 2.33 1.91 -6.03
N ASP A 55 2.92 1.27 -7.05
CA ASP A 55 2.25 0.90 -8.29
C ASP A 55 1.49 -0.44 -8.19
N ASP A 56 1.88 -1.32 -7.25
CA ASP A 56 1.10 -2.52 -6.94
C ASP A 56 -0.03 -2.14 -5.98
N VAL A 57 -1.21 -1.91 -6.56
CA VAL A 57 -2.39 -1.44 -5.84
C VAL A 57 -2.79 -2.37 -4.69
N GLU A 58 -2.63 -3.69 -4.85
CA GLU A 58 -3.01 -4.66 -3.82
C GLU A 58 -2.02 -4.65 -2.66
N VAL A 59 -0.71 -4.68 -2.98
CA VAL A 59 0.37 -4.62 -1.99
C VAL A 59 0.34 -3.29 -1.24
N ALA A 60 0.23 -2.16 -1.95
CA ALA A 60 0.17 -0.84 -1.35
C ALA A 60 -1.04 -0.68 -0.41
N ARG A 61 -2.20 -1.22 -0.79
CA ARG A 61 -3.40 -1.24 0.06
C ARG A 61 -3.16 -2.03 1.34
N LYS A 62 -2.59 -3.23 1.24
CA LYS A 62 -2.24 -4.06 2.39
C LYS A 62 -1.27 -3.34 3.32
N ILE A 63 -0.22 -2.71 2.79
CA ILE A 63 0.75 -1.95 3.59
C ILE A 63 0.07 -0.79 4.32
N CYS A 64 -0.88 -0.09 3.68
CA CYS A 64 -1.66 0.95 4.36
C CYS A 64 -2.46 0.41 5.56
N PHE A 65 -3.01 -0.81 5.47
CA PHE A 65 -3.68 -1.46 6.60
C PHE A 65 -2.72 -1.84 7.72
N GLU A 66 -1.52 -2.33 7.39
CA GLU A 66 -0.47 -2.61 8.38
C GLU A 66 -0.05 -1.34 9.15
N ILE A 67 0.13 -0.23 8.43
CA ILE A 67 0.45 1.08 9.04
C ILE A 67 -0.70 1.56 9.93
N ALA A 68 -1.95 1.44 9.45
CA ALA A 68 -3.12 1.83 10.22
C ALA A 68 -3.26 1.02 11.52
N ASP A 69 -3.04 -0.30 11.47
CA ASP A 69 -3.06 -1.15 12.67
C ASP A 69 -1.96 -0.78 13.66
N CYS A 70 -0.74 -0.50 13.19
CA CYS A 70 0.34 -0.02 14.05
C CYS A 70 -0.03 1.28 14.75
N PHE A 71 -0.56 2.26 14.03
CA PHE A 71 -0.99 3.53 14.64
C PHE A 71 -2.15 3.35 15.62
N ALA A 72 -3.12 2.47 15.31
CA ALA A 72 -4.22 2.18 16.23
C ALA A 72 -3.71 1.57 17.53
N LYS A 73 -2.77 0.61 17.45
CA LYS A 73 -2.14 -0.03 18.62
C LYS A 73 -1.22 0.89 19.41
N ASP A 74 -0.66 1.90 18.76
CA ASP A 74 0.11 2.99 19.40
C ASP A 74 -0.80 4.08 20.02
N GLY A 75 -2.14 3.92 19.94
CA GLY A 75 -3.12 4.90 20.44
C GLY A 75 -3.30 6.14 19.56
N ASN A 76 -2.70 6.16 18.36
CA ASN A 76 -2.77 7.27 17.41
C ASN A 76 -3.86 7.05 16.36
N GLU A 77 -5.12 7.03 16.81
CA GLU A 77 -6.28 6.76 15.95
C GLU A 77 -6.41 7.73 14.77
N LYS A 78 -6.04 9.01 14.98
CA LYS A 78 -6.05 10.02 13.91
C LYS A 78 -5.16 9.62 12.73
N SER A 79 -3.96 9.11 13.02
CA SER A 79 -3.02 8.65 11.98
C SER A 79 -3.48 7.34 11.36
N ALA A 80 -4.06 6.45 12.16
CA ALA A 80 -4.65 5.21 11.66
C ALA A 80 -5.77 5.49 10.63
N VAL A 81 -6.74 6.34 10.98
CA VAL A 81 -7.82 6.77 10.07
C VAL A 81 -7.26 7.45 8.82
N LYS A 82 -6.20 8.26 8.95
CA LYS A 82 -5.55 8.88 7.79
C LYS A 82 -5.04 7.84 6.80
N PHE A 83 -4.40 6.77 7.27
CA PHE A 83 -3.92 5.70 6.39
C PHE A 83 -5.04 4.84 5.79
N LEU A 84 -6.15 4.64 6.50
CA LEU A 84 -7.36 4.06 5.89
C LEU A 84 -7.91 4.93 4.76
N LYS A 85 -7.96 6.26 4.94
CA LYS A 85 -8.37 7.19 3.88
C LYS A 85 -7.41 7.16 2.69
N VAL A 86 -6.09 6.99 2.92
CA VAL A 86 -5.10 6.77 1.85
C VAL A 86 -5.38 5.47 1.10
N ALA A 87 -5.63 4.37 1.80
CA ALA A 87 -5.98 3.08 1.19
C ALA A 87 -7.20 3.19 0.27
N ILE A 88 -8.25 3.92 0.69
CA ILE A 88 -9.47 4.14 -0.11
C ILE A 88 -9.18 5.04 -1.31
N ARG A 89 -8.56 6.20 -1.08
CA ARG A 89 -8.37 7.26 -2.09
C ARG A 89 -7.35 6.90 -3.17
N ASN A 90 -6.26 6.25 -2.79
CA ASN A 90 -5.12 6.02 -3.68
C ASN A 90 -5.06 4.59 -4.20
N TYR A 91 -5.54 3.63 -3.39
CA TYR A 91 -5.37 2.19 -3.65
C TYR A 91 -6.70 1.42 -3.69
N GLY A 92 -7.82 2.14 -3.77
CA GLY A 92 -9.11 1.56 -4.09
C GLY A 92 -9.69 0.64 -3.03
N ALA A 93 -9.32 0.79 -1.75
CA ALA A 93 -10.01 0.07 -0.68
C ALA A 93 -11.51 0.41 -0.65
N THR A 94 -12.32 -0.60 -0.35
CA THR A 94 -13.76 -0.53 -0.17
C THR A 94 -14.12 -0.52 1.31
N GLN A 95 -15.40 -0.27 1.63
CA GLN A 95 -15.90 -0.46 3.00
C GLN A 95 -15.65 -1.88 3.49
N GLU A 96 -15.90 -2.87 2.65
CA GLU A 96 -15.72 -4.28 2.97
C GLU A 96 -14.25 -4.60 3.28
N ASP A 97 -13.31 -4.08 2.49
CA ASP A 97 -11.87 -4.26 2.71
C ASP A 97 -11.42 -3.73 4.08
N VAL A 98 -12.08 -2.68 4.59
CA VAL A 98 -11.78 -2.09 5.90
C VAL A 98 -12.47 -2.87 7.02
N GLN A 99 -13.76 -3.16 6.88
CA GLN A 99 -14.57 -3.77 7.95
C GLN A 99 -14.27 -5.26 8.16
N ASN A 100 -13.96 -5.99 7.09
CA ASN A 100 -13.68 -7.43 7.13
C ASN A 100 -12.18 -7.76 7.10
N ASN A 101 -11.33 -6.76 7.36
CA ASN A 101 -9.89 -6.93 7.29
C ASN A 101 -9.36 -7.85 8.41
N GLN A 102 -8.43 -8.74 8.08
CA GLN A 102 -7.78 -9.62 9.07
C GLN A 102 -6.66 -8.92 9.86
N ILE A 103 -6.11 -7.83 9.34
CA ILE A 103 -5.00 -7.07 9.96
C ILE A 103 -5.55 -6.11 11.02
N LEU A 104 -6.68 -5.47 10.75
CA LEU A 104 -7.25 -4.43 11.59
C LEU A 104 -8.11 -5.03 12.71
N ASN A 105 -7.99 -4.48 13.92
CA ASN A 105 -8.86 -4.84 15.04
C ASN A 105 -10.33 -4.41 14.76
N LYS A 106 -11.30 -5.29 15.04
CA LYS A 106 -12.72 -5.05 14.74
C LYS A 106 -13.36 -3.87 15.50
N ASP A 107 -12.95 -3.66 16.74
CA ASP A 107 -13.47 -2.55 17.56
C ASP A 107 -12.95 -1.20 17.02
N PHE A 108 -11.67 -1.20 16.61
CA PHE A 108 -11.07 -0.07 15.91
C PHE A 108 -11.77 0.20 14.56
N THR A 109 -12.02 -0.82 13.72
CA THR A 109 -12.62 -0.59 12.40
C THR A 109 -14.04 -0.04 12.50
N ALA A 110 -14.84 -0.48 13.46
CA ALA A 110 -16.17 0.06 13.71
C ALA A 110 -16.11 1.58 14.03
N THR A 111 -15.20 1.97 14.91
CA THR A 111 -15.03 3.36 15.32
C THR A 111 -14.43 4.20 14.20
N ALA A 112 -13.37 3.72 13.54
CA ALA A 112 -12.71 4.39 12.43
C ALA A 112 -13.66 4.61 11.25
N TRP A 113 -14.56 3.66 10.97
CA TRP A 113 -15.52 3.77 9.88
C TRP A 113 -16.46 4.96 10.06
N SER A 114 -16.92 5.23 11.28
CA SER A 114 -17.77 6.39 11.59
C SER A 114 -17.12 7.73 11.19
N SER A 115 -15.78 7.80 11.24
CA SER A 115 -14.98 8.97 10.85
C SER A 115 -14.66 9.04 9.35
N ILE A 116 -14.86 7.94 8.63
CA ILE A 116 -14.58 7.81 7.19
C ILE A 116 -15.85 7.94 6.37
N GLN A 117 -16.99 7.44 6.87
CA GLN A 117 -18.24 7.31 6.12
C GLN A 117 -18.68 8.60 5.41
N MET A 118 -18.52 9.76 6.05
CA MET A 118 -18.93 11.05 5.47
C MET A 118 -18.10 11.44 4.25
N ASP A 119 -16.83 11.01 4.20
CA ASP A 119 -15.91 11.32 3.10
C ASP A 119 -15.80 10.17 2.09
N TYR A 120 -16.39 9.01 2.37
CA TYR A 120 -16.12 7.76 1.66
C TYR A 120 -16.37 7.87 0.15
N ASP A 121 -17.53 8.37 -0.24
CA ASP A 121 -17.91 8.53 -1.66
C ASP A 121 -16.96 9.48 -2.39
N ASN A 122 -16.51 10.54 -1.72
CA ASN A 122 -15.56 11.48 -2.30
C ASN A 122 -14.18 10.82 -2.48
N LEU A 123 -13.69 10.07 -1.48
CA LEU A 123 -12.43 9.34 -1.57
C LEU A 123 -12.46 8.30 -2.70
N ARG A 124 -13.56 7.54 -2.81
CA ARG A 124 -13.78 6.56 -3.89
C ARG A 124 -13.84 7.22 -5.26
N ARG A 125 -14.56 8.34 -5.38
CA ARG A 125 -14.62 9.11 -6.63
C ARG A 125 -13.24 9.56 -7.09
N VAL A 126 -12.39 10.03 -6.18
CA VAL A 126 -11.00 10.41 -6.51
C VAL A 126 -10.23 9.21 -7.07
N TYR A 127 -10.33 8.04 -6.44
CA TYR A 127 -9.69 6.81 -6.94
C TYR A 127 -10.18 6.46 -8.35
N THR A 128 -11.50 6.41 -8.57
CA THR A 128 -12.08 6.06 -9.87
C THR A 128 -11.67 7.05 -10.97
N LEU A 129 -11.60 8.35 -10.67
CA LEU A 129 -11.12 9.36 -11.62
C LEU A 129 -9.63 9.19 -11.95
N LYS A 130 -8.79 8.83 -10.96
CA LYS A 130 -7.36 8.53 -11.17
C LYS A 130 -7.20 7.39 -12.18
N ILE A 131 -7.84 6.25 -11.92
CA ILE A 131 -7.79 5.08 -12.81
C ILE A 131 -8.32 5.42 -14.21
N GLY A 132 -9.47 6.11 -14.30
CA GLY A 132 -10.02 6.52 -15.59
C GLY A 132 -9.10 7.44 -16.40
N ASN A 133 -8.31 8.29 -15.74
CA ASN A 133 -7.30 9.12 -16.39
C ASN A 133 -6.10 8.29 -16.87
N GLU A 134 -5.63 7.32 -16.10
CA GLU A 134 -4.52 6.43 -16.45
C GLU A 134 -4.88 5.59 -17.68
N VAL A 135 -6.07 4.97 -17.67
CA VAL A 135 -6.60 4.21 -18.80
C VAL A 135 -6.68 5.06 -20.06
N ARG A 136 -7.20 6.30 -19.98
CA ARG A 136 -7.25 7.22 -21.13
C ARG A 136 -5.87 7.55 -21.70
N LYS A 137 -4.87 7.73 -20.84
CA LYS A 137 -3.49 8.00 -21.28
C LYS A 137 -2.89 6.80 -22.01
N GLU A 138 -3.13 5.59 -21.51
CA GLU A 138 -2.67 4.35 -22.12
C GLU A 138 -3.29 4.14 -23.50
N TYR A 139 -4.61 4.30 -23.63
CA TYR A 139 -5.29 4.24 -24.94
C TYR A 139 -4.74 5.27 -25.93
N ALA A 140 -4.50 6.52 -25.48
CA ALA A 140 -3.95 7.56 -26.34
C ALA A 140 -2.51 7.27 -26.80
N ALA A 141 -1.72 6.55 -25.98
CA ALA A 141 -0.37 6.12 -26.33
C ALA A 141 -0.37 4.98 -27.37
N LEU A 142 -1.35 4.09 -27.33
CA LEU A 142 -1.50 2.99 -28.31
C LEU A 142 -2.04 3.46 -29.67
N SER A 143 -2.74 4.59 -29.71
CA SER A 143 -3.30 5.17 -30.95
C SER A 143 -2.34 6.06 -31.75
N ARG A 144 -1.06 6.12 -31.36
CA ARG A 144 0.00 6.90 -32.01
C ARG A 144 0.99 5.98 -32.70
#